data_AF-A0A1F2RIQ3-F1
#
_entry.id   AF-A0A1F2RIQ3-F1
#
_cell.length_a   1.000
_cell.length_b   1.000
_cell.length_c   1.000
_cell.angle_alpha   90.00
_cell.angle_beta   90.00
_cell.angle_gamma   90.00
#
_symmetry.space_group_name_H-M   'P 1'
#
loop_
_entity.id
_entity.type
_entity.pdbx_description
1 polymer ?
#
loop_
_entity_poly.entity_id
_entity_poly.type
_entity_poly.pdbx_seq_one_letter_code
_entity_poly.pdbx_strand_id
1 'polypeptide(L)'
;MSKKRQIEPIPDEFANAHEAAEFWDTHDTTDYPGTFRTVRVVAELRNRHYEIPIDADVIKTLEARARKMGVPLGRLASDLLRRQLRISA
;
A
#
# COMPACT_ATOMS: atom_id res chain seq x y z
N MET A 1 -8.68 -37.61 -2.15
CA MET A 1 -7.22 -37.58 -2.36
C MET A 1 -6.89 -36.36 -3.20
N SER A 2 -6.33 -35.31 -2.61
CA SER A 2 -6.00 -34.09 -3.39
C SER A 2 -4.83 -34.38 -4.31
N LYS A 3 -5.02 -34.15 -5.60
CA LYS A 3 -3.97 -34.18 -6.63
C LYS A 3 -2.80 -33.32 -6.11
N LYS A 4 -1.62 -33.92 -5.94
CA LYS A 4 -0.40 -33.14 -5.64
C LYS A 4 -0.21 -32.20 -6.82
N ARG A 5 -0.30 -30.87 -6.58
CA ARG A 5 0.02 -29.88 -7.60
C ARG A 5 1.49 -30.04 -7.95
N GLN A 6 1.79 -30.15 -9.23
CA GLN A 6 3.16 -30.20 -9.71
C GLN A 6 3.65 -28.75 -9.76
N ILE A 7 4.57 -28.40 -8.87
CA ILE A 7 5.16 -27.06 -8.80
C ILE A 7 6.18 -26.96 -9.94
N GLU A 8 5.95 -26.04 -10.88
CA GLU A 8 6.88 -25.78 -11.98
C GLU A 8 8.14 -25.07 -11.43
N PRO A 9 9.36 -25.42 -11.86
CA PRO A 9 10.56 -24.76 -11.35
C PRO A 9 10.62 -23.30 -11.80
N ILE A 10 11.17 -22.43 -10.95
CA ILE A 10 11.47 -21.04 -11.33
C ILE A 10 12.56 -21.07 -12.42
N PRO A 11 12.38 -20.36 -13.55
CA PRO A 11 13.43 -20.22 -14.56
C PRO A 11 14.70 -19.57 -13.99
N ASP A 12 15.87 -19.95 -14.51
CA ASP A 12 17.15 -19.34 -14.11
C ASP A 12 17.20 -17.84 -14.44
N GLU A 13 16.63 -17.45 -15.58
CA GLU A 13 16.46 -16.07 -16.01
C GLU A 13 15.10 -15.88 -16.68
N PHE A 14 14.47 -14.73 -16.45
CA PHE A 14 13.33 -14.26 -17.24
C PHE A 14 13.85 -13.37 -18.37
N ALA A 15 13.30 -13.50 -19.57
CA ALA A 15 13.72 -12.68 -20.71
C ALA A 15 13.40 -11.18 -20.49
N ASN A 16 12.35 -10.88 -19.71
CA ASN A 16 11.96 -9.52 -19.33
C ASN A 16 11.05 -9.50 -18.09
N ALA A 17 10.76 -8.30 -17.58
CA ALA A 17 9.93 -8.11 -16.39
C ALA A 17 8.46 -8.50 -16.59
N HIS A 18 7.93 -8.46 -17.82
CA HIS A 18 6.54 -8.83 -18.10
C HIS A 18 6.35 -10.34 -18.00
N GLU A 19 7.25 -11.13 -18.55
CA GLU A 19 7.27 -12.60 -18.40
C GLU A 19 7.38 -13.03 -16.93
N ALA A 20 8.23 -12.34 -16.15
CA ALA A 20 8.31 -12.58 -14.71
C ALA A 20 6.97 -12.32 -14.00
N ALA A 21 6.26 -11.25 -14.38
CA ALA A 21 4.95 -10.95 -13.83
C ALA A 21 3.91 -12.02 -14.18
N GLU A 22 3.85 -12.45 -15.45
CA GLU A 22 2.94 -13.52 -15.90
C GLU A 22 3.19 -14.85 -15.16
N PHE A 23 4.46 -15.19 -14.89
CA PHE A 23 4.81 -16.34 -14.07
C PHE A 23 4.24 -16.20 -12.65
N TRP A 24 4.47 -15.07 -11.98
CA TRP A 24 4.01 -14.85 -10.60
C TRP A 24 2.50 -14.61 -10.45
N ASP A 25 1.78 -14.29 -11.52
CA ASP A 25 0.31 -14.23 -11.51
C ASP A 25 -0.33 -15.62 -11.24
N THR A 26 0.41 -16.70 -11.53
CA THR A 26 -0.07 -18.09 -11.40
C THR A 26 0.69 -18.91 -10.36
N HIS A 27 1.83 -18.42 -9.88
CA HIS A 27 2.71 -19.12 -8.94
C HIS A 27 2.79 -18.38 -7.60
N ASP A 28 2.89 -19.11 -6.49
CA ASP A 28 3.06 -18.54 -5.17
C ASP A 28 4.50 -18.67 -4.68
N THR A 29 5.06 -17.61 -4.11
CA THR A 29 6.40 -17.64 -3.51
C THR A 29 6.54 -18.69 -2.40
N THR A 30 5.43 -19.05 -1.73
CA THR A 30 5.41 -20.09 -0.69
C THR A 30 5.66 -21.49 -1.23
N ASP A 31 5.53 -21.72 -2.54
CA ASP A 31 5.83 -23.00 -3.20
C ASP A 31 7.35 -23.22 -3.38
N TYR A 32 8.19 -22.19 -3.17
CA TYR A 32 9.64 -22.24 -3.42
C TYR A 32 10.52 -21.91 -2.20
N PRO A 33 10.29 -22.50 -1.01
CA PRO A 33 10.98 -22.11 0.22
C PRO A 33 12.51 -22.30 0.17
N GLY A 34 13.00 -23.24 -0.67
CA GLY A 34 14.43 -23.50 -0.84
C GLY A 34 15.18 -22.50 -1.74
N THR A 35 14.45 -21.69 -2.52
CA THR A 35 15.03 -20.69 -3.43
C THR A 35 15.25 -19.35 -2.72
N PHE A 36 14.50 -19.09 -1.64
CA PHE A 36 14.63 -17.85 -0.88
C PHE A 36 15.77 -17.94 0.14
N ARG A 37 16.42 -16.80 0.35
CA ARG A 37 17.37 -16.59 1.45
C ARG A 37 16.74 -15.71 2.53
N THR A 38 17.01 -16.03 3.79
CA THR A 38 16.60 -15.17 4.90
C THR A 38 17.33 -13.82 4.80
N VAL A 39 16.57 -12.73 4.82
CA VAL A 39 17.08 -11.36 4.85
C VAL A 39 16.58 -10.64 6.10
N ARG A 40 17.45 -9.86 6.74
CA ARG A 40 17.04 -9.01 7.87
C ARG A 40 16.35 -7.76 7.31
N VAL A 41 15.04 -7.69 7.47
CA VAL A 41 14.28 -6.47 7.16
C VAL A 41 14.21 -5.59 8.40
N VAL A 42 14.69 -4.36 8.30
CA VAL A 42 14.49 -3.33 9.31
C VAL A 42 13.41 -2.39 8.79
N ALA A 43 12.18 -2.56 9.29
CA ALA A 43 11.07 -1.66 9.00
C ALA A 43 10.82 -0.76 10.22
N GLU A 44 10.79 0.55 10.00
CA GLU A 44 10.44 1.53 11.02
C GLU A 44 9.05 2.10 10.72
N LEU A 45 8.14 2.02 11.69
CA LEU A 45 6.83 2.67 11.59
C LEU A 45 7.00 4.18 11.78
N ARG A 46 7.17 4.91 10.67
CA ARG A 46 7.43 6.36 10.71
C ARG A 46 6.24 7.18 11.18
N ASN A 47 5.02 6.81 10.79
CA ASN A 47 3.81 7.57 11.11
C ASN A 47 2.62 6.64 11.34
N ARG A 48 1.76 7.03 12.28
CA ARG A 48 0.43 6.41 12.43
C ARG A 48 -0.57 7.21 11.61
N HIS A 49 -1.30 6.51 10.76
CA HIS A 49 -2.42 7.07 10.01
C HIS A 49 -3.71 6.57 10.66
N TYR A 50 -4.65 7.50 10.87
CA TYR A 50 -5.96 7.21 11.42
C TYR A 50 -7.01 7.59 10.38
N GLU A 51 -7.96 6.71 10.16
CA GLU A 51 -9.07 6.93 9.25
C GLU A 51 -10.33 7.23 10.06
N ILE A 52 -11.07 8.26 9.63
CA ILE A 52 -12.37 8.62 10.18
C ILE A 52 -13.36 8.78 9.03
N PRO A 53 -14.61 8.32 9.18
CA PRO A 53 -15.65 8.66 8.22
C PRO A 53 -15.93 10.16 8.26
N ILE A 54 -16.15 10.75 7.10
CA ILE A 54 -16.46 12.17 6.93
C ILE A 54 -17.63 12.31 5.95
N ASP A 55 -18.45 13.34 6.16
CA ASP A 55 -19.62 13.57 5.32
C ASP A 55 -19.24 13.87 3.86
N ALA A 56 -20.09 13.43 2.93
CA ALA A 56 -19.82 13.45 1.50
C ALA A 56 -19.68 14.88 0.93
N ASP A 57 -20.37 15.85 1.51
CA ASP A 57 -20.25 17.28 1.17
C ASP A 57 -18.95 17.89 1.70
N VAL A 58 -18.52 17.48 2.89
CA VAL A 58 -17.27 17.92 3.52
C VAL A 58 -16.07 17.46 2.70
N ILE A 59 -16.03 16.19 2.27
CA ILE A 59 -14.92 15.68 1.44
C ILE A 59 -14.83 16.40 0.09
N LYS A 60 -15.96 16.62 -0.59
CA LYS A 60 -15.99 17.37 -1.87
C LYS A 60 -15.41 18.79 -1.71
N THR A 61 -15.75 19.45 -0.61
CA THR A 61 -15.26 20.80 -0.31
C THR A 61 -13.77 20.79 0.01
N LEU A 62 -13.31 19.81 0.80
CA LEU A 62 -11.90 19.64 1.13
C LEU A 62 -11.05 19.35 -0.11
N GLU A 63 -11.50 18.47 -1.01
CA GLU A 63 -10.81 18.14 -2.26
C GLU A 63 -10.63 19.35 -3.17
N ALA A 64 -11.71 20.10 -3.40
CA ALA A 64 -11.67 21.31 -4.21
C ALA A 64 -10.66 22.33 -3.65
N ARG A 65 -10.63 22.50 -2.33
CA ARG A 65 -9.72 23.42 -1.65
C ARG A 65 -8.27 22.92 -1.66
N ALA A 66 -8.05 21.63 -1.39
CA ALA A 66 -6.73 21.00 -1.42
C ALA A 66 -6.10 21.11 -2.81
N ARG A 67 -6.89 20.83 -3.86
CA ARG A 67 -6.47 20.98 -5.26
C ARG A 67 -6.10 22.43 -5.59
N LYS A 68 -6.93 23.40 -5.19
CA LYS A 68 -6.65 24.83 -5.41
C LYS A 68 -5.37 25.29 -4.71
N MET A 69 -5.07 24.73 -3.54
CA MET A 69 -3.89 25.05 -2.75
C MET A 69 -2.64 24.24 -3.12
N GLY A 70 -2.77 23.20 -3.95
CA GLY A 70 -1.66 22.31 -4.31
C GLY A 70 -1.13 21.50 -3.12
N VAL A 71 -1.97 21.19 -2.13
CA VAL A 71 -1.57 20.46 -0.92
C VAL A 71 -2.28 19.10 -0.82
N PRO A 72 -1.68 18.10 -0.17
CA PRO A 72 -2.35 16.84 0.10
C PRO A 72 -3.61 17.04 0.95
N LEU A 73 -4.68 16.32 0.59
CA LEU A 73 -5.97 16.37 1.27
C LEU A 73 -5.84 16.14 2.79
N GLY A 74 -5.14 15.09 3.20
CA GLY A 74 -4.95 14.74 4.61
C GLY A 74 -4.18 15.82 5.39
N ARG A 75 -3.28 16.55 4.74
CA ARG A 75 -2.57 17.68 5.36
C ARG A 75 -3.53 18.83 5.63
N LEU A 76 -4.34 19.21 4.63
CA LEU A 76 -5.34 20.27 4.78
C LEU A 76 -6.36 19.92 5.87
N ALA A 77 -6.87 18.68 5.88
CA ALA A 77 -7.80 18.21 6.89
C ALA A 77 -7.18 18.30 8.30
N SER A 78 -5.95 17.81 8.48
CA SER A 78 -5.23 17.87 9.75
C SER A 78 -5.00 19.30 10.23
N ASP A 79 -4.62 20.21 9.34
CA ASP A 79 -4.38 21.61 9.67
C ASP A 79 -5.66 22.32 10.11
N LEU A 80 -6.80 22.03 9.47
CA LEU A 80 -8.11 22.57 9.86
C LEU A 80 -8.56 22.04 11.22
N LEU A 81 -8.45 20.73 11.45
CA LEU A 81 -8.78 20.12 12.74
C LEU A 81 -7.92 20.69 13.87
N ARG A 82 -6.59 20.82 13.66
CA ARG A 82 -5.68 21.42 14.66
C ARG A 82 -6.04 22.85 14.99
N ARG A 83 -6.40 23.67 14.00
CA ARG A 83 -6.81 25.07 14.23
C ARG A 83 -8.06 25.13 15.12
N GLN A 84 -9.06 24.30 14.83
CA GLN A 84 -10.33 24.33 15.56
C GLN A 84 -10.21 23.76 16.98
N LEU A 85 -9.48 22.65 17.13
CA LEU A 85 -9.27 21.99 18.42
C LEU A 85 -8.37 22.79 19.36
N ARG A 86 -7.45 23.60 18.82
CA ARG A 86 -6.60 24.50 19.64
C ARG A 86 -7.35 25.72 20.19
N ILE A 87 -8.44 26.13 19.54
CA ILE A 87 -9.28 27.26 19.99
C ILE A 87 -10.26 26.82 21.09
N SER A 88 -10.51 25.51 21.20
CA SER A 88 -11.46 24.90 22.14
C SER A 88 -10.79 24.29 23.38
N ALA A 89 -9.48 24.51 23.54
CA ALA A 89 -8.69 24.15 24.71
C ALA A 89 -8.17 25.43 25.40
#